data_AF-A0A0S8J2Z9-F1
#
_entry.id   AF-A0A0S8J2Z9-F1
#
_cell.length_a   1.000
_cell.length_b   1.000
_cell.length_c   1.000
_cell.angle_alpha   90.00
_cell.angle_beta   90.00
_cell.angle_gamma   90.00
#
_symmetry.space_group_name_H-M   'P 1'
#
loop_
_entity.id
_entity.type
_entity.pdbx_description
1 polymer ?
#
loop_
_entity_poly.entity_id
_entity_poly.type
_entity_poly.pdbx_seq_one_letter_code
_entity_poly.pdbx_strand_id
1 'polypeptide(L)'
;MKILTKILLLVLLFGFLAACSCSTQKPEKQIIAVAEKCPNYIFHLLAVAKVGFYSDYADQYKGSVLPEDIAYIQLHGHLLSFGAGSSGELVPIMISFPSYINLKSKDAFEEYFSLLDSGFQTNDFQPFLERYAPYNERLKAWFPIEEEYLRSIAKYKEVIAQLAKIHLRNYASYEKEVWDAEKIKLNKVASKINDYFENRDIISKWEAVTGREFKFGNYYIILCSAIKNGPNANSLGYERNVFYHDARFDYMTQFISHETGTHILIDVLKEVYNSKKFENGVLYGGYQSLAKFYNTIILRNKNLEYSMPNFHDQEYLEIYDEIYHKNRNIDPADLLVKGTETLYESRLKSGSK
;
A
#
# COMPACT_ATOMS: atom_id res chain seq x y z
N MET A 1 11.02 -79.61 -4.18
CA MET A 1 10.94 -78.68 -3.03
C MET A 1 11.58 -77.35 -3.47
N LYS A 2 10.75 -76.31 -3.63
CA LYS A 2 11.08 -74.86 -3.76
C LYS A 2 11.82 -74.46 -5.07
N ILE A 3 11.23 -73.75 -6.05
CA ILE A 3 10.45 -72.48 -6.07
C ILE A 3 11.21 -71.32 -5.40
N LEU A 4 11.28 -70.19 -6.12
CA LEU A 4 11.97 -68.93 -5.81
C LEU A 4 13.50 -69.03 -5.94
N THR A 5 14.19 -68.42 -6.91
CA THR A 5 14.32 -66.95 -7.04
C THR A 5 15.11 -66.64 -8.33
N LYS A 6 14.46 -66.42 -9.49
CA LYS A 6 15.13 -65.93 -10.72
C LYS A 6 14.17 -65.12 -11.62
N ILE A 7 13.46 -64.16 -11.05
CA ILE A 7 12.83 -63.05 -11.78
C ILE A 7 13.06 -61.78 -10.96
N LEU A 8 14.26 -61.19 -11.08
CA LEU A 8 14.49 -59.79 -10.74
C LEU A 8 15.82 -59.33 -11.35
N LEU A 9 15.93 -59.41 -12.68
CA LEU A 9 17.09 -58.91 -13.40
C LEU A 9 16.65 -58.37 -14.76
N LEU A 10 15.66 -57.47 -14.76
CA LEU A 10 15.30 -56.67 -15.94
C LEU A 10 14.47 -55.42 -15.60
N VAL A 11 14.77 -54.71 -14.50
CA VAL A 11 14.10 -53.42 -14.16
C VAL A 11 15.10 -52.30 -13.78
N LEU A 12 16.41 -52.52 -13.86
CA LEU A 12 17.41 -51.53 -13.42
C LEU A 12 18.19 -50.88 -14.58
N LEU A 13 17.51 -50.44 -15.64
CA LEU A 13 18.16 -49.66 -16.71
C LEU A 13 17.22 -48.74 -17.52
N PHE A 14 16.15 -48.23 -16.90
CA PHE A 14 15.32 -47.15 -17.46
C PHE A 14 14.81 -46.20 -16.37
N GLY A 15 15.72 -45.58 -15.63
CA GLY A 15 15.37 -44.71 -14.50
C GLY A 15 16.37 -43.60 -14.23
N PHE A 16 16.95 -42.99 -15.26
CA PHE A 16 17.74 -41.76 -15.12
C PHE A 16 17.48 -40.82 -16.31
N LEU A 17 16.21 -40.44 -16.45
CA LEU A 17 15.82 -39.13 -16.96
C LEU A 17 14.84 -38.58 -15.95
N ALA A 18 15.36 -38.18 -14.78
CA ALA A 18 14.65 -37.27 -13.92
C ALA A 18 14.51 -35.98 -14.71
N ALA A 19 13.34 -35.82 -15.32
CA ALA A 19 12.88 -34.53 -15.80
C ALA A 19 13.08 -33.54 -14.64
N CYS A 20 13.88 -32.50 -14.86
CA CYS A 20 13.68 -31.24 -14.18
C CYS A 20 12.29 -30.74 -14.57
N SER A 21 11.24 -31.29 -13.94
CA SER A 21 10.00 -30.53 -13.81
C SER A 21 10.33 -29.43 -12.81
N CYS A 22 10.71 -28.26 -13.31
CA CYS A 22 10.42 -27.02 -12.60
C CYS A 22 8.93 -27.11 -12.25
N SER A 23 8.60 -27.40 -11.00
CA SER A 23 7.23 -27.28 -10.54
C SER A 23 6.90 -25.80 -10.65
N THR A 24 6.17 -25.43 -11.69
CA THR A 24 5.53 -24.12 -11.84
C THR A 24 4.35 -24.03 -10.89
N GLN A 25 4.57 -24.34 -9.60
CA GLN A 25 3.56 -24.15 -8.59
C GLN A 25 3.53 -22.66 -8.33
N LYS A 26 2.45 -22.00 -8.73
CA LYS A 26 2.27 -20.57 -8.46
C LYS A 26 2.47 -20.33 -6.96
N PRO A 27 3.15 -19.24 -6.57
CA PRO A 27 3.31 -18.93 -5.15
C PRO A 27 1.94 -18.81 -4.49
N GLU A 28 1.84 -19.32 -3.26
CA GLU A 28 0.60 -19.36 -2.48
C GLU A 28 0.08 -17.95 -2.18
N LYS A 29 1.02 -16.99 -2.02
CA LYS A 29 0.73 -15.57 -1.83
C LYS A 29 1.23 -14.75 -3.02
N GLN A 30 0.40 -13.84 -3.56
CA GLN A 30 0.71 -13.14 -4.82
C GLN A 30 0.66 -11.62 -4.71
N ILE A 31 1.52 -10.95 -5.48
CA ILE A 31 1.40 -9.51 -5.75
C ILE A 31 0.62 -9.35 -7.05
N ILE A 32 -0.51 -8.64 -7.00
CA ILE A 32 -1.43 -8.51 -8.13
C ILE A 32 -1.70 -7.03 -8.41
N ALA A 33 -1.23 -6.55 -9.55
CA ALA A 33 -1.59 -5.25 -10.07
C ALA A 33 -2.98 -5.28 -10.74
N VAL A 34 -3.81 -4.29 -10.40
CA VAL A 34 -5.17 -4.14 -10.89
C VAL A 34 -5.50 -2.68 -11.22
N ALA A 35 -6.45 -2.49 -12.13
CA ALA A 35 -7.06 -1.20 -12.40
C ALA A 35 -8.46 -1.16 -11.76
N GLU A 36 -8.69 -0.19 -10.88
CA GLU A 36 -9.96 -0.04 -10.17
C GLU A 36 -10.53 1.37 -10.27
N LYS A 37 -11.83 1.45 -10.53
CA LYS A 37 -12.53 2.71 -10.83
C LYS A 37 -12.61 3.62 -9.61
N CYS A 38 -13.05 3.11 -8.46
CA CYS A 38 -13.27 3.92 -7.27
C CYS A 38 -12.02 4.70 -6.81
N PRO A 39 -10.86 4.04 -6.56
CA PRO A 39 -9.66 4.78 -6.19
C PRO A 39 -9.26 5.78 -7.28
N ASN A 40 -9.29 5.39 -8.55
CA ASN A 40 -8.96 6.31 -9.64
C ASN A 40 -9.92 7.51 -9.74
N TYR A 41 -11.20 7.33 -9.43
CA TYR A 41 -12.19 8.40 -9.42
C TYR A 41 -11.93 9.40 -8.29
N ILE A 42 -11.69 8.90 -7.08
CA ILE A 42 -11.40 9.74 -5.91
C ILE A 42 -10.11 10.54 -6.15
N PHE A 43 -9.04 9.88 -6.61
CA PHE A 43 -7.79 10.55 -6.92
C PHE A 43 -7.91 11.50 -8.12
N HIS A 44 -8.81 11.23 -9.06
CA HIS A 44 -9.13 12.15 -10.15
C HIS A 44 -9.68 13.49 -9.63
N LEU A 45 -10.65 13.46 -8.69
CA LEU A 45 -11.19 14.66 -8.07
C LEU A 45 -10.09 15.47 -7.36
N LEU A 46 -9.20 14.81 -6.62
CA LEU A 46 -8.08 15.46 -5.92
C LEU A 46 -7.07 16.08 -6.89
N ALA A 47 -6.71 15.35 -7.95
CA ALA A 47 -5.75 15.80 -8.95
C ALA A 47 -6.26 17.01 -9.73
N VAL A 48 -7.49 16.94 -10.24
CA VAL A 48 -8.13 18.05 -10.96
C VAL A 48 -8.26 19.29 -10.06
N ALA A 49 -8.58 19.09 -8.77
CA ALA A 49 -8.61 20.16 -7.79
C ALA A 49 -7.22 20.63 -7.31
N LYS A 50 -6.14 19.95 -7.69
CA LYS A 50 -4.75 20.26 -7.27
C LYS A 50 -4.57 20.24 -5.75
N VAL A 51 -5.21 19.30 -5.06
CA VAL A 51 -5.10 19.14 -3.61
C VAL A 51 -3.82 18.38 -3.27
N GLY A 52 -2.84 19.09 -2.71
CA GLY A 52 -1.59 18.53 -2.21
C GLY A 52 -0.54 18.23 -3.28
N PHE A 53 -0.89 18.24 -4.56
CA PHE A 53 0.04 18.01 -5.68
C PHE A 53 -0.50 18.54 -7.01
N TYR A 54 0.36 18.58 -8.02
CA TYR A 54 0.02 18.97 -9.39
C TYR A 54 0.53 17.94 -10.40
N SER A 55 -0.28 17.67 -11.41
CA SER A 55 0.02 16.77 -12.52
C SER A 55 -0.52 17.32 -13.85
N ASP A 56 0.12 16.92 -14.94
CA ASP A 56 -0.38 17.15 -16.31
C ASP A 56 -1.73 16.46 -16.55
N TYR A 57 -1.99 15.34 -15.88
CA TYR A 57 -3.30 14.70 -15.80
C TYR A 57 -4.42 15.68 -15.41
N ALA A 58 -4.16 16.56 -14.42
CA ALA A 58 -5.14 17.54 -13.95
C ALA A 58 -5.54 18.51 -15.06
N ASP A 59 -4.59 18.98 -15.87
CA ASP A 59 -4.88 19.92 -16.95
C ASP A 59 -5.58 19.24 -18.13
N GLN A 60 -5.26 17.97 -18.39
CA GLN A 60 -5.93 17.16 -19.41
C GLN A 60 -7.41 16.94 -19.07
N TYR A 61 -7.73 16.67 -17.81
CA TYR A 61 -9.08 16.26 -17.39
C TYR A 61 -9.83 17.30 -16.56
N LYS A 62 -9.35 18.55 -16.47
CA LYS A 62 -10.04 19.60 -15.72
C LYS A 62 -11.50 19.82 -16.12
N GLY A 63 -11.85 19.52 -17.37
CA GLY A 63 -13.19 19.70 -17.92
C GLY A 63 -14.21 18.66 -17.46
N SER A 64 -13.78 17.54 -16.88
CA SER A 64 -14.68 16.48 -16.42
C SER A 64 -15.22 16.71 -15.01
N VAL A 65 -14.83 17.81 -14.36
CA VAL A 65 -15.32 18.22 -13.03
C VAL A 65 -15.82 19.66 -13.12
N LEU A 66 -16.95 19.95 -12.47
CA LEU A 66 -17.52 21.30 -12.48
C LEU A 66 -16.58 22.32 -11.77
N PRO A 67 -16.41 23.54 -12.30
CA PRO A 67 -15.54 24.55 -11.71
C PRO A 67 -15.87 24.91 -10.25
N GLU A 68 -17.15 24.97 -9.90
CA GLU A 68 -17.61 25.24 -8.53
C GLU A 68 -17.26 24.10 -7.57
N ASP A 69 -17.28 22.86 -8.06
CA ASP A 69 -16.93 21.68 -7.26
C ASP A 69 -15.41 21.61 -7.05
N ILE A 70 -14.62 21.97 -8.08
CA ILE A 70 -13.16 22.16 -7.97
C ILE A 70 -12.83 23.20 -6.89
N ALA A 71 -13.47 24.36 -6.94
CA ALA A 71 -13.24 25.44 -5.98
C ALA A 71 -13.59 25.02 -4.55
N TYR A 72 -14.67 24.24 -4.37
CA TYR A 72 -15.06 23.72 -3.07
C TYR A 72 -14.05 22.70 -2.52
N ILE A 73 -13.59 21.76 -3.37
CA ILE A 73 -12.54 20.80 -2.98
C ILE A 73 -11.26 21.54 -2.57
N GLN A 74 -10.86 22.57 -3.31
CA GLN A 74 -9.69 23.39 -3.01
C GLN A 74 -9.80 24.11 -1.67
N LEU A 75 -10.96 24.73 -1.39
CA LEU A 75 -11.22 25.41 -0.13
C LEU A 75 -11.02 24.49 1.08
N HIS A 76 -11.40 23.22 0.94
CA HIS A 76 -11.28 22.19 1.98
C HIS A 76 -10.07 21.26 1.79
N GLY A 77 -9.11 21.63 0.93
CA GLY A 77 -7.98 20.78 0.56
C GLY A 77 -7.14 20.31 1.76
N HIS A 78 -7.02 21.13 2.80
CA HIS A 78 -6.30 20.78 4.05
C HIS A 78 -6.91 19.58 4.80
N LEU A 79 -8.21 19.31 4.62
CA LEU A 79 -8.90 18.15 5.20
C LEU A 79 -8.70 16.87 4.37
N LEU A 80 -8.27 17.02 3.11
CA LEU A 80 -8.20 15.97 2.10
C LEU A 80 -6.76 15.68 1.64
N SER A 81 -5.80 16.53 1.99
CA SER A 81 -4.38 16.35 1.67
C SER A 81 -3.74 15.32 2.61
N PHE A 82 -2.83 14.52 2.07
CA PHE A 82 -2.01 13.59 2.84
C PHE A 82 -0.65 13.41 2.17
N GLY A 83 0.35 13.01 2.94
CA GLY A 83 1.73 12.84 2.49
C GLY A 83 2.72 12.94 3.65
N ALA A 84 3.90 12.37 3.48
CA ALA A 84 5.00 12.43 4.46
C ALA A 84 4.61 12.02 5.90
N GLY A 85 3.72 11.04 6.05
CA GLY A 85 3.28 10.54 7.37
C GLY A 85 2.19 11.39 8.06
N SER A 86 1.61 12.38 7.36
CA SER A 86 0.48 13.17 7.83
C SER A 86 -0.72 13.06 6.89
N SER A 87 -1.93 13.23 7.43
CA SER A 87 -3.18 13.19 6.67
C SER A 87 -4.22 14.15 7.27
N GLY A 88 -4.99 14.82 6.42
CA GLY A 88 -6.17 15.57 6.84
C GLY A 88 -7.25 14.69 7.46
N GLU A 89 -8.08 15.28 8.32
CA GLU A 89 -9.05 14.53 9.15
C GLU A 89 -10.11 13.78 8.34
N LEU A 90 -10.40 14.21 7.10
CA LEU A 90 -11.39 13.58 6.24
C LEU A 90 -10.80 12.54 5.28
N VAL A 91 -9.47 12.37 5.23
CA VAL A 91 -8.81 11.39 4.36
C VAL A 91 -9.34 9.97 4.60
N PRO A 92 -9.48 9.46 5.84
CA PRO A 92 -9.97 8.10 6.05
C PRO A 92 -11.36 7.86 5.46
N ILE A 93 -12.33 8.76 5.68
CA ILE A 93 -13.73 8.54 5.29
C ILE A 93 -14.05 8.99 3.85
N MET A 94 -13.31 9.96 3.31
CA MET A 94 -13.56 10.50 1.96
C MET A 94 -12.65 9.90 0.90
N ILE A 95 -11.50 9.35 1.27
CA ILE A 95 -10.49 8.87 0.32
C ILE A 95 -10.15 7.41 0.58
N SER A 96 -9.54 7.09 1.72
CA SER A 96 -8.92 5.78 1.95
C SER A 96 -9.93 4.64 2.05
N PHE A 97 -10.97 4.79 2.88
CA PHE A 97 -11.97 3.75 3.09
C PHE A 97 -12.83 3.46 1.85
N PRO A 98 -13.43 4.45 1.16
CA PRO A 98 -14.17 4.18 -0.08
C PRO A 98 -13.27 3.59 -1.17
N SER A 99 -12.00 4.01 -1.27
CA SER A 99 -11.01 3.41 -2.18
C SER A 99 -10.69 1.96 -1.82
N TYR A 100 -10.58 1.65 -0.52
CA TYR A 100 -10.30 0.32 0.00
C TYR A 100 -11.41 -0.69 -0.34
N ILE A 101 -12.67 -0.32 -0.08
CA ILE A 101 -13.85 -1.15 -0.39
C ILE A 101 -14.22 -1.13 -1.87
N ASN A 102 -13.66 -0.18 -2.63
CA ASN A 102 -13.80 -0.02 -4.07
C ASN A 102 -15.27 0.06 -4.53
N LEU A 103 -15.97 1.12 -4.11
CA LEU A 103 -17.37 1.39 -4.47
C LEU A 103 -17.57 1.38 -6.00
N LYS A 104 -18.41 0.46 -6.50
CA LYS A 104 -18.46 0.10 -7.93
C LYS A 104 -19.37 0.98 -8.79
N SER A 105 -20.26 1.75 -8.18
CA SER A 105 -21.31 2.49 -8.87
C SER A 105 -21.66 3.78 -8.11
N LYS A 106 -22.38 4.68 -8.79
CA LYS A 106 -22.98 5.86 -8.17
C LYS A 106 -23.89 5.46 -7.00
N ASP A 107 -24.74 4.44 -7.17
CA ASP A 107 -25.63 3.94 -6.12
C ASP A 107 -24.87 3.46 -4.88
N ALA A 108 -23.69 2.84 -5.07
CA ALA A 108 -22.84 2.43 -3.95
C ALA A 108 -22.25 3.65 -3.20
N PHE A 109 -21.93 4.74 -3.90
CA PHE A 109 -21.59 6.01 -3.26
C PHE A 109 -22.79 6.65 -2.56
N GLU A 110 -23.99 6.59 -3.15
CA GLU A 110 -25.22 7.11 -2.53
C GLU A 110 -25.52 6.38 -1.22
N GLU A 111 -25.47 5.05 -1.21
CA GLU A 111 -25.63 4.23 -0.01
C GLU A 111 -24.59 4.60 1.06
N TYR A 112 -23.31 4.65 0.67
CA TYR A 112 -22.20 4.96 1.57
C TYR A 112 -22.39 6.32 2.27
N PHE A 113 -22.66 7.36 1.49
CA PHE A 113 -22.84 8.71 2.04
C PHE A 113 -24.18 8.88 2.77
N SER A 114 -25.24 8.17 2.37
CA SER A 114 -26.52 8.20 3.07
C SER A 114 -26.43 7.59 4.46
N LEU A 115 -25.72 6.47 4.61
CA LEU A 115 -25.52 5.85 5.92
C LEU A 115 -24.66 6.74 6.83
N LEU A 116 -23.62 7.36 6.27
CA LEU A 116 -22.76 8.28 7.00
C LEU A 116 -23.50 9.54 7.45
N ASP A 117 -24.28 10.17 6.55
CA ASP A 117 -25.10 11.34 6.87
C ASP A 117 -26.16 10.99 7.93
N SER A 118 -26.86 9.86 7.77
CA SER A 118 -27.82 9.38 8.78
C SER A 118 -27.17 9.30 10.15
N GLY A 119 -25.95 8.74 10.26
CA GLY A 119 -25.23 8.66 11.53
C GLY A 119 -24.90 10.04 12.13
N PHE A 120 -24.59 11.04 11.30
CA PHE A 120 -24.40 12.42 11.78
C PHE A 120 -25.71 13.07 12.24
N GLN A 121 -26.85 12.77 11.62
CA GLN A 121 -28.15 13.34 12.00
C GLN A 121 -28.73 12.69 13.26
N THR A 122 -28.60 11.37 13.40
CA THR A 122 -29.18 10.60 14.52
C THR A 122 -28.22 10.38 15.68
N ASN A 123 -26.92 10.69 15.49
CA ASN A 123 -25.84 10.36 16.41
C ASN A 123 -25.65 8.85 16.65
N ASP A 124 -26.11 8.03 15.70
CA ASP A 124 -26.02 6.57 15.69
C ASP A 124 -25.33 6.08 14.40
N PHE A 125 -24.07 5.67 14.54
CA PHE A 125 -23.25 5.18 13.42
C PHE A 125 -23.31 3.66 13.24
N GLN A 126 -24.07 2.93 14.07
CA GLN A 126 -24.15 1.47 13.98
C GLN A 126 -24.56 0.97 12.60
N PRO A 127 -25.56 1.56 11.90
CA PRO A 127 -25.92 1.12 10.55
C PRO A 127 -24.75 1.20 9.55
N PHE A 128 -23.92 2.24 9.64
CA PHE A 128 -22.73 2.37 8.79
C PHE A 128 -21.68 1.32 9.14
N LEU A 129 -21.39 1.15 10.44
CA LEU A 129 -20.39 0.20 10.92
C LEU A 129 -20.78 -1.25 10.61
N GLU A 130 -22.04 -1.62 10.77
CA GLU A 130 -22.57 -2.94 10.43
C GLU A 130 -22.51 -3.20 8.92
N ARG A 131 -22.91 -2.24 8.09
CA ARG A 131 -22.90 -2.37 6.63
C ARG A 131 -21.51 -2.68 6.10
N TYR A 132 -20.48 -2.07 6.69
CA TYR A 132 -19.09 -2.21 6.27
C TYR A 132 -18.22 -3.04 7.21
N ALA A 133 -18.81 -3.76 8.17
CA ALA A 133 -18.10 -4.58 9.14
C ALA A 133 -17.11 -5.57 8.49
N PRO A 134 -17.43 -6.31 7.40
CA PRO A 134 -16.48 -7.23 6.79
C PRO A 134 -15.19 -6.57 6.29
N TYR A 135 -15.29 -5.32 5.83
CA TYR A 135 -14.14 -4.54 5.38
C TYR A 135 -13.35 -4.00 6.57
N ASN A 136 -14.06 -3.55 7.62
CA ASN A 136 -13.46 -3.01 8.82
C ASN A 136 -12.69 -4.08 9.62
N GLU A 137 -13.21 -5.31 9.68
CA GLU A 137 -12.52 -6.45 10.30
C GLU A 137 -11.16 -6.71 9.65
N ARG A 138 -11.08 -6.63 8.31
CA ARG A 138 -9.81 -6.77 7.59
C ARG A 138 -8.86 -5.59 7.85
N LEU A 139 -9.40 -4.38 7.97
CA LEU A 139 -8.61 -3.18 8.28
C LEU A 139 -7.99 -3.18 9.68
N LYS A 140 -8.42 -4.03 10.61
CA LYS A 140 -7.74 -4.19 11.92
C LYS A 140 -6.26 -4.57 11.77
N ALA A 141 -5.88 -5.24 10.68
CA ALA A 141 -4.48 -5.53 10.36
C ALA A 141 -3.67 -4.24 10.06
N TRP A 142 -4.36 -3.15 9.67
CA TRP A 142 -3.81 -1.84 9.37
C TRP A 142 -4.31 -0.82 10.41
N PHE A 143 -5.37 -0.06 10.08
CA PHE A 143 -6.10 0.88 10.95
C PHE A 143 -7.61 0.83 10.63
N PRO A 144 -8.47 0.40 11.57
CA PRO A 144 -9.92 0.32 11.35
C PRO A 144 -10.60 1.71 11.44
N ILE A 145 -11.80 1.80 10.88
CA ILE A 145 -12.73 2.92 11.08
C ILE A 145 -13.54 2.62 12.34
N GLU A 146 -13.37 3.45 13.36
CA GLU A 146 -14.04 3.29 14.66
C GLU A 146 -15.11 4.37 14.87
N GLU A 147 -16.09 4.08 15.74
CA GLU A 147 -17.16 5.02 16.06
C GLU A 147 -16.61 6.33 16.66
N GLU A 148 -15.55 6.25 17.47
CA GLU A 148 -14.89 7.43 18.04
C GLU A 148 -14.36 8.35 16.95
N TYR A 149 -13.73 7.79 15.91
CA TYR A 149 -13.29 8.57 14.75
C TYR A 149 -14.48 9.23 14.04
N LEU A 150 -15.57 8.49 13.77
CA LEU A 150 -16.76 9.05 13.14
C LEU A 150 -17.36 10.21 13.95
N ARG A 151 -17.42 10.06 15.28
CA ARG A 151 -17.85 11.12 16.21
C ARG A 151 -16.92 12.33 16.16
N SER A 152 -15.61 12.11 16.08
CA SER A 152 -14.61 13.19 16.04
C SER A 152 -14.74 14.09 14.79
N ILE A 153 -15.17 13.53 13.66
CA ILE A 153 -15.34 14.26 12.40
C ILE A 153 -16.75 14.84 12.22
N ALA A 154 -17.67 14.64 13.18
CA ALA A 154 -19.03 15.18 13.10
C ALA A 154 -19.07 16.72 13.03
N LYS A 155 -18.02 17.40 13.52
CA LYS A 155 -17.80 18.85 13.33
C LYS A 155 -17.69 19.28 11.86
N TYR A 156 -17.47 18.35 10.94
CA TYR A 156 -17.36 18.58 9.49
C TYR A 156 -18.57 18.08 8.71
N LYS A 157 -19.70 17.76 9.35
CA LYS A 157 -20.85 17.12 8.67
C LYS A 157 -21.35 17.90 7.44
N GLU A 158 -21.38 19.23 7.48
CA GLU A 158 -21.79 20.05 6.33
C GLU A 158 -20.78 19.97 5.18
N VAL A 159 -19.49 19.94 5.50
CA VAL A 159 -18.40 19.76 4.51
C VAL A 159 -18.48 18.37 3.90
N ILE A 160 -18.66 17.34 4.72
CA ILE A 160 -18.81 15.96 4.26
C ILE A 160 -20.03 15.81 3.34
N ALA A 161 -21.18 16.37 3.73
CA ALA A 161 -22.40 16.34 2.92
C ALA A 161 -22.21 17.03 1.57
N GLN A 162 -21.49 18.15 1.52
CA GLN A 162 -21.21 18.84 0.25
C GLN A 162 -20.19 18.06 -0.61
N LEU A 163 -19.14 17.51 -0.01
CA LEU A 163 -18.18 16.65 -0.72
C LEU A 163 -18.86 15.38 -1.25
N ALA A 164 -19.81 14.80 -0.52
CA ALA A 164 -20.62 13.68 -0.98
C ALA A 164 -21.43 14.04 -2.25
N LYS A 165 -22.08 15.21 -2.27
CA LYS A 165 -22.79 15.70 -3.46
C LYS A 165 -21.84 15.88 -4.65
N ILE A 166 -20.62 16.36 -4.42
CA ILE A 166 -19.59 16.50 -5.46
C ILE A 166 -19.20 15.13 -6.03
N HIS A 167 -18.98 14.12 -5.16
CA HIS A 167 -18.71 12.75 -5.59
C HIS A 167 -19.86 12.19 -6.45
N LEU A 168 -21.11 12.45 -6.10
CA LEU A 168 -22.26 11.93 -6.86
C LEU A 168 -22.47 12.65 -8.19
N ARG A 169 -22.26 13.97 -8.22
CA ARG A 169 -22.51 14.80 -9.40
C ARG A 169 -21.50 14.57 -10.52
N ASN A 170 -20.22 14.35 -10.17
CA ASN A 170 -19.15 14.22 -11.16
C ASN A 170 -18.86 12.76 -11.58
N TYR A 171 -19.50 11.77 -10.94
CA TYR A 171 -19.23 10.35 -11.21
C TYR A 171 -19.54 9.94 -12.66
N ALA A 172 -20.66 10.39 -13.21
CA ALA A 172 -21.08 10.05 -14.57
C ALA A 172 -20.15 10.65 -15.64
N SER A 173 -19.74 11.92 -15.46
CA SER A 173 -18.78 12.58 -16.35
C SER A 173 -17.43 11.88 -16.31
N TYR A 174 -16.94 11.52 -15.12
CA TYR A 174 -15.70 10.74 -14.98
C TYR A 174 -15.76 9.40 -15.73
N GLU A 175 -16.85 8.65 -15.56
CA GLU A 175 -17.01 7.36 -16.23
C GLU A 175 -16.97 7.50 -17.75
N LYS A 176 -17.68 8.50 -18.28
CA LYS A 176 -17.81 8.74 -19.72
C LYS A 176 -16.54 9.32 -20.34
N GLU A 177 -15.87 10.24 -19.66
CA GLU A 177 -14.83 11.10 -20.26
C GLU A 177 -13.41 10.65 -19.90
N VAL A 178 -13.25 9.87 -18.82
CA VAL A 178 -11.94 9.58 -18.23
C VAL A 178 -11.69 8.08 -18.11
N TRP A 179 -12.60 7.36 -17.46
CA TRP A 179 -12.31 6.01 -16.96
C TRP A 179 -11.94 5.01 -18.05
N ASP A 180 -12.68 4.95 -19.15
CA ASP A 180 -12.41 3.97 -20.20
C ASP A 180 -11.05 4.16 -20.87
N ALA A 181 -10.64 5.41 -21.08
CA ALA A 181 -9.33 5.74 -21.64
C ALA A 181 -8.20 5.38 -20.66
N GLU A 182 -8.34 5.74 -19.39
CA GLU A 182 -7.32 5.48 -18.37
C GLU A 182 -7.22 3.99 -18.03
N LYS A 183 -8.35 3.28 -17.93
CA LYS A 183 -8.40 1.84 -17.65
C LYS A 183 -7.57 1.03 -18.65
N ILE A 184 -7.55 1.40 -19.93
CA ILE A 184 -6.73 0.74 -20.96
C ILE A 184 -5.24 0.90 -20.64
N LYS A 185 -4.80 2.11 -20.29
CA LYS A 185 -3.41 2.39 -19.91
C LYS A 185 -3.01 1.60 -18.66
N LEU A 186 -3.86 1.64 -17.63
CA LEU A 186 -3.65 0.96 -16.37
C LEU A 186 -3.56 -0.56 -16.56
N ASN A 187 -4.46 -1.17 -17.33
CA ASN A 187 -4.43 -2.62 -17.59
C ASN A 187 -3.17 -3.06 -18.34
N LYS A 188 -2.67 -2.25 -19.28
CA LYS A 188 -1.41 -2.54 -19.98
C LYS A 188 -0.22 -2.57 -19.01
N VAL A 189 -0.18 -1.65 -18.05
CA VAL A 189 0.86 -1.63 -17.01
C VAL A 189 0.65 -2.78 -16.02
N ALA A 190 -0.59 -3.05 -15.60
CA ALA A 190 -0.92 -4.14 -14.70
C ALA A 190 -0.45 -5.49 -15.24
N SER A 191 -0.68 -5.77 -16.52
CA SER A 191 -0.18 -7.00 -17.17
C SER A 191 1.32 -7.15 -17.00
N LYS A 192 2.11 -6.11 -17.31
CA LYS A 192 3.57 -6.16 -17.19
C LYS A 192 4.04 -6.39 -15.76
N ILE A 193 3.37 -5.77 -14.78
CA ILE A 193 3.69 -5.95 -13.36
C ILE A 193 3.35 -7.38 -12.91
N ASN A 194 2.18 -7.89 -13.30
CA ASN A 194 1.75 -9.25 -12.98
C ASN A 194 2.70 -10.29 -13.58
N ASP A 195 3.09 -10.12 -14.85
CA ASP A 195 4.07 -10.99 -15.52
C ASP A 195 5.43 -10.97 -14.79
N TYR A 196 5.84 -9.79 -14.31
CA TYR A 196 7.08 -9.64 -13.55
C TYR A 196 7.04 -10.40 -12.22
N PHE A 197 5.94 -10.34 -11.48
CA PHE A 197 5.83 -10.95 -10.15
C PHE A 197 5.39 -12.42 -10.15
N GLU A 198 4.75 -12.93 -11.21
CA GLU A 198 4.18 -14.28 -11.27
C GLU A 198 5.15 -15.39 -10.83
N ASN A 199 6.43 -15.27 -11.19
CA ASN A 199 7.46 -16.29 -10.94
C ASN A 199 8.59 -15.82 -10.01
N ARG A 200 8.43 -14.68 -9.31
CA ARG A 200 9.49 -14.12 -8.46
C ARG A 200 9.31 -14.41 -6.98
N ASP A 201 8.14 -14.85 -6.57
CA ASP A 201 7.79 -15.24 -5.20
C ASP A 201 8.34 -14.27 -4.14
N ILE A 202 8.02 -12.98 -4.32
CA ILE A 202 8.59 -11.90 -3.51
C ILE A 202 8.11 -11.97 -2.07
N ILE A 203 6.84 -12.30 -1.85
CA ILE A 203 6.26 -12.41 -0.51
C ILE A 203 6.99 -13.51 0.28
N SER A 204 7.10 -14.73 -0.23
CA SER A 204 7.76 -15.80 0.54
C SER A 204 9.25 -15.56 0.75
N LYS A 205 9.94 -14.84 -0.15
CA LYS A 205 11.31 -14.39 0.11
C LYS A 205 11.37 -13.43 1.31
N TRP A 206 10.44 -12.48 1.38
CA TRP A 206 10.34 -11.57 2.51
C TRP A 206 10.06 -12.32 3.82
N GLU A 207 9.12 -13.25 3.80
CA GLU A 207 8.78 -14.07 4.96
C GLU A 207 9.97 -14.91 5.43
N ALA A 208 10.72 -15.50 4.50
CA ALA A 208 11.90 -16.31 4.81
C ALA A 208 13.05 -15.50 5.43
N VAL A 209 13.28 -14.27 4.98
CA VAL A 209 14.38 -13.43 5.49
C VAL A 209 14.03 -12.74 6.80
N THR A 210 12.76 -12.39 7.00
CA THR A 210 12.32 -11.64 8.18
C THR A 210 11.73 -12.51 9.28
N GLY A 211 11.30 -13.74 8.96
CA GLY A 211 10.54 -14.59 9.87
C GLY A 211 9.15 -14.03 10.21
N ARG A 212 8.62 -13.12 9.38
CA ARG A 212 7.30 -12.48 9.56
C ARG A 212 6.40 -12.85 8.39
N GLU A 213 5.14 -13.20 8.67
CA GLU A 213 4.20 -13.63 7.65
C GLU A 213 3.39 -12.47 7.07
N PHE A 214 3.12 -12.54 5.77
CA PHE A 214 2.12 -11.72 5.12
C PHE A 214 0.72 -12.26 5.43
N LYS A 215 -0.16 -11.42 5.97
CA LYS A 215 -1.44 -11.85 6.59
C LYS A 215 -2.55 -12.26 5.62
N PHE A 216 -2.38 -12.04 4.32
CA PHE A 216 -3.42 -12.29 3.31
C PHE A 216 -2.89 -13.12 2.13
N GLY A 217 -3.80 -13.70 1.35
CA GLY A 217 -3.40 -14.45 0.14
C GLY A 217 -2.84 -13.56 -0.97
N ASN A 218 -3.31 -12.32 -1.11
CA ASN A 218 -2.87 -11.44 -2.19
C ASN A 218 -2.55 -10.04 -1.68
N TYR A 219 -1.51 -9.41 -2.23
CA TYR A 219 -1.21 -7.99 -2.10
C TYR A 219 -1.58 -7.26 -3.38
N TYR A 220 -2.60 -6.40 -3.32
CA TYR A 220 -3.12 -5.70 -4.48
C TYR A 220 -2.43 -4.35 -4.70
N ILE A 221 -1.84 -4.19 -5.88
CA ILE A 221 -1.26 -2.95 -6.37
C ILE A 221 -2.29 -2.25 -7.26
N ILE A 222 -2.94 -1.24 -6.72
CA ILE A 222 -3.98 -0.50 -7.41
C ILE A 222 -3.32 0.60 -8.22
N LEU A 223 -3.27 0.42 -9.53
CA LEU A 223 -2.66 1.41 -10.42
C LEU A 223 -3.57 2.62 -10.58
N CYS A 224 -2.98 3.81 -10.48
CA CYS A 224 -3.67 5.08 -10.58
C CYS A 224 -2.97 6.07 -11.53
N SER A 225 -3.75 6.72 -12.38
CA SER A 225 -3.25 7.72 -13.34
C SER A 225 -3.14 9.12 -12.77
N ALA A 226 -4.01 9.45 -11.81
CA ALA A 226 -4.18 10.83 -11.37
C ALA A 226 -3.05 11.33 -10.44
N ILE A 227 -2.30 10.43 -9.81
CA ILE A 227 -1.40 10.73 -8.67
C ILE A 227 0.06 11.06 -9.05
N LYS A 228 0.34 11.47 -10.29
CA LYS A 228 1.68 11.95 -10.67
C LYS A 228 2.10 13.11 -9.77
N ASN A 229 3.32 13.06 -9.21
CA ASN A 229 3.84 14.00 -8.20
C ASN A 229 3.04 14.07 -6.88
N GLY A 230 1.99 13.26 -6.75
CA GLY A 230 1.21 13.14 -5.53
C GLY A 230 1.73 12.03 -4.62
N PRO A 231 0.95 11.70 -3.58
CA PRO A 231 1.22 10.56 -2.73
C PRO A 231 1.25 9.29 -3.59
N ASN A 232 2.41 8.62 -3.64
CA ASN A 232 2.61 7.36 -4.34
C ASN A 232 2.90 6.27 -3.31
N ALA A 233 2.54 5.02 -3.63
CA ALA A 233 2.70 3.89 -2.72
C ALA A 233 1.96 4.06 -1.39
N ASN A 234 0.72 4.58 -1.44
CA ASN A 234 -0.10 4.72 -0.23
C ASN A 234 -0.96 3.49 0.03
N SER A 235 -0.77 2.91 1.22
CA SER A 235 -1.59 1.81 1.71
C SER A 235 -3.04 2.25 1.93
N LEU A 236 -3.99 1.52 1.32
CA LEU A 236 -5.43 1.65 1.61
C LEU A 236 -5.88 0.71 2.73
N GLY A 237 -5.08 -0.32 3.00
CA GLY A 237 -5.25 -1.36 3.99
C GLY A 237 -4.04 -2.28 3.95
N TYR A 238 -4.02 -3.34 4.76
CA TYR A 238 -2.86 -4.22 4.85
C TYR A 238 -2.55 -4.91 3.50
N GLU A 239 -3.55 -5.19 2.69
CA GLU A 239 -3.41 -5.99 1.49
C GLU A 239 -3.59 -5.18 0.20
N ARG A 240 -3.61 -3.83 0.30
CA ARG A 240 -3.94 -2.95 -0.82
C ARG A 240 -3.11 -1.67 -0.77
N ASN A 241 -2.47 -1.31 -1.88
CA ASN A 241 -1.66 -0.11 -1.98
C ASN A 241 -1.83 0.57 -3.35
N VAL A 242 -1.93 1.90 -3.38
CA VAL A 242 -2.14 2.70 -4.60
C VAL A 242 -0.81 3.19 -5.16
N PHE A 243 -0.59 2.93 -6.45
CA PHE A 243 0.65 3.25 -7.16
C PHE A 243 0.40 4.07 -8.43
N TYR A 244 1.27 5.04 -8.69
CA TYR A 244 1.29 5.78 -9.95
C TYR A 244 1.74 4.85 -11.09
N HIS A 245 0.94 4.77 -12.17
CA HIS A 245 1.19 3.75 -13.20
C HIS A 245 2.35 4.06 -14.16
N ASP A 246 2.74 5.33 -14.31
CA ASP A 246 3.69 5.76 -15.35
C ASP A 246 5.10 6.03 -14.79
N ALA A 247 5.43 5.39 -13.66
CA ALA A 247 6.80 5.39 -13.16
C ALA A 247 7.69 4.47 -14.02
N ARG A 248 9.02 4.70 -13.99
CA ARG A 248 9.98 3.77 -14.62
C ARG A 248 9.75 2.36 -14.07
N PHE A 249 9.75 1.36 -14.95
CA PHE A 249 9.35 0.00 -14.60
C PHE A 249 10.22 -0.63 -13.51
N ASP A 250 11.54 -0.45 -13.57
CA ASP A 250 12.46 -0.96 -12.53
C ASP A 250 12.24 -0.26 -11.19
N TYR A 251 12.06 1.06 -11.19
CA TYR A 251 11.68 1.81 -10.00
C TYR A 251 10.40 1.25 -9.38
N MET A 252 9.35 1.09 -10.19
CA MET A 252 8.03 0.67 -9.72
C MET A 252 8.06 -0.75 -9.14
N THR A 253 8.69 -1.71 -9.82
CA THR A 253 8.76 -3.09 -9.35
C THR A 253 9.62 -3.24 -8.09
N GLN A 254 10.72 -2.50 -7.99
CA GLN A 254 11.54 -2.47 -6.78
C GLN A 254 10.79 -1.82 -5.61
N PHE A 255 10.02 -0.76 -5.86
CA PHE A 255 9.26 -0.06 -4.84
C PHE A 255 7.99 -0.81 -4.41
N ILE A 256 7.36 -1.58 -5.30
CA ILE A 256 6.31 -2.54 -4.91
C ILE A 256 6.87 -3.61 -3.96
N SER A 257 8.07 -4.12 -4.22
CA SER A 257 8.75 -5.06 -3.32
C SER A 257 9.08 -4.40 -1.96
N HIS A 258 9.47 -3.13 -1.96
CA HIS A 258 9.66 -2.33 -0.74
C HIS A 258 8.38 -2.26 0.09
N GLU A 259 7.26 -1.88 -0.52
CA GLU A 259 5.97 -1.78 0.18
C GLU A 259 5.44 -3.14 0.62
N THR A 260 5.73 -4.22 -0.11
CA THR A 260 5.45 -5.57 0.38
C THR A 260 6.15 -5.80 1.73
N GLY A 261 7.42 -5.37 1.83
CA GLY A 261 8.22 -5.43 3.04
C GLY A 261 7.68 -4.56 4.18
N THR A 262 7.27 -3.31 3.90
CA THR A 262 6.67 -2.44 4.92
C THR A 262 5.42 -3.11 5.51
N HIS A 263 4.54 -3.65 4.67
CA HIS A 263 3.34 -4.34 5.14
C HIS A 263 3.63 -5.62 5.96
N ILE A 264 4.64 -6.41 5.59
CA ILE A 264 5.10 -7.56 6.40
C ILE A 264 5.67 -7.12 7.75
N LEU A 265 6.40 -6.00 7.78
CA LEU A 265 7.07 -5.47 8.96
C LEU A 265 6.17 -4.54 9.81
N ILE A 266 4.89 -4.34 9.47
CA ILE A 266 4.05 -3.38 10.19
C ILE A 266 3.89 -3.70 11.68
N ASP A 267 3.86 -4.99 12.04
CA ASP A 267 3.77 -5.42 13.44
C ASP A 267 5.07 -5.14 14.19
N VAL A 268 6.22 -5.17 13.51
CA VAL A 268 7.51 -4.76 14.06
C VAL A 268 7.50 -3.26 14.40
N LEU A 269 6.96 -2.42 13.50
CA LEU A 269 6.77 -1.00 13.78
C LEU A 269 5.85 -0.81 15.00
N LYS A 270 4.69 -1.48 15.04
CA LYS A 270 3.72 -1.38 16.13
C LYS A 270 4.32 -1.81 17.48
N GLU A 271 5.09 -2.89 17.50
CA GLU A 271 5.80 -3.39 18.69
C GLU A 271 6.75 -2.33 19.25
N VAL A 272 7.63 -1.79 18.41
CA VAL A 272 8.61 -0.78 18.85
C VAL A 272 7.95 0.55 19.17
N TYR A 273 6.92 0.95 18.43
CA TYR A 273 6.14 2.17 18.71
C TYR A 273 5.53 2.14 20.11
N ASN A 274 4.97 1.01 20.51
CA ASN A 274 4.37 0.82 21.83
C ASN A 274 5.39 0.92 22.99
N SER A 275 6.68 0.71 22.71
CA SER A 275 7.74 0.91 23.71
C SER A 275 7.99 2.39 24.05
N LYS A 276 7.51 3.33 23.21
CA LYS A 276 7.72 4.79 23.34
C LYS A 276 9.19 5.22 23.48
N LYS A 277 10.12 4.39 22.98
CA LYS A 277 11.56 4.60 23.11
C LYS A 277 12.10 5.71 22.18
N PHE A 278 11.41 5.99 21.09
CA PHE A 278 11.85 6.92 20.05
C PHE A 278 10.75 7.89 19.67
N GLU A 279 11.12 9.07 19.18
CA GLU A 279 10.20 9.97 18.50
C GLU A 279 9.63 9.31 17.23
N ASN A 280 8.35 9.57 16.94
CA ASN A 280 7.60 8.92 15.87
C ASN A 280 8.29 9.04 14.49
N GLY A 281 8.78 10.22 14.14
CA GLY A 281 9.43 10.47 12.85
C GLY A 281 10.74 9.69 12.71
N VAL A 282 11.53 9.60 13.80
CA VAL A 282 12.80 8.87 13.82
C VAL A 282 12.54 7.37 13.69
N LEU A 283 11.60 6.83 14.46
CA LEU A 283 11.23 5.41 14.37
C LEU A 283 10.68 5.06 12.98
N TYR A 284 9.83 5.91 12.41
CA TYR A 284 9.27 5.69 11.08
C TYR A 284 10.35 5.71 9.99
N GLY A 285 11.33 6.61 10.09
CA GLY A 285 12.48 6.64 9.20
C GLY A 285 13.34 5.38 9.27
N GLY A 286 13.61 4.88 10.49
CA GLY A 286 14.28 3.60 10.70
C GLY A 286 13.50 2.42 10.11
N TYR A 287 12.20 2.37 10.33
CA TYR A 287 11.32 1.33 9.79
C TYR A 287 11.28 1.32 8.25
N GLN A 288 11.13 2.48 7.62
CA GLN A 288 11.19 2.61 6.17
C GLN A 288 12.56 2.17 5.64
N SER A 289 13.63 2.58 6.31
CA SER A 289 15.00 2.19 5.92
C SER A 289 15.28 0.71 6.14
N LEU A 290 14.66 0.08 7.14
CA LEU A 290 14.74 -1.36 7.40
C LEU A 290 14.07 -2.15 6.27
N ALA A 291 12.90 -1.70 5.81
CA ALA A 291 12.28 -2.28 4.62
C ALA A 291 13.19 -2.12 3.39
N LYS A 292 13.82 -0.95 3.21
CA LYS A 292 14.80 -0.77 2.12
C LYS A 292 15.98 -1.73 2.23
N PHE A 293 16.54 -1.89 3.43
CA PHE A 293 17.65 -2.81 3.71
C PHE A 293 17.32 -4.24 3.29
N TYR A 294 16.22 -4.79 3.79
CA TYR A 294 15.81 -6.13 3.41
C TYR A 294 15.48 -6.22 1.91
N ASN A 295 14.91 -5.18 1.30
CA ASN A 295 14.66 -5.17 -0.15
C ASN A 295 15.95 -5.34 -0.97
N THR A 296 17.09 -4.83 -0.51
CA THR A 296 18.39 -5.08 -1.17
C THR A 296 18.79 -6.56 -1.14
N ILE A 297 18.44 -7.28 -0.07
CA ILE A 297 18.68 -8.72 0.10
C ILE A 297 17.73 -9.53 -0.80
N ILE A 298 16.43 -9.20 -0.77
CA ILE A 298 15.37 -9.88 -1.52
C ILE A 298 15.60 -9.79 -3.03
N LEU A 299 15.96 -8.60 -3.50
CA LEU A 299 16.20 -8.33 -4.92
C LEU A 299 17.65 -8.62 -5.34
N ARG A 300 18.53 -8.93 -4.38
CA ARG A 300 19.98 -9.10 -4.60
C ARG A 300 20.60 -7.91 -5.35
N ASN A 301 20.15 -6.71 -5.02
CA ASN A 301 20.59 -5.46 -5.63
C ASN A 301 20.85 -4.42 -4.54
N LYS A 302 22.12 -4.01 -4.40
CA LYS A 302 22.51 -2.93 -3.46
C LYS A 302 22.16 -1.53 -3.98
N ASN A 303 21.99 -1.37 -5.29
CA ASN A 303 21.73 -0.09 -5.95
C ASN A 303 20.28 -0.04 -6.42
N LEU A 304 19.36 0.16 -5.48
CA LEU A 304 17.94 0.33 -5.79
C LEU A 304 17.67 1.68 -6.49
N GLU A 305 16.75 1.70 -7.43
CA GLU A 305 16.37 2.86 -8.26
C GLU A 305 15.62 3.95 -7.48
N TYR A 306 15.30 3.71 -6.20
CA TYR A 306 14.59 4.63 -5.32
C TYR A 306 15.43 5.01 -4.09
N SER A 307 15.30 6.27 -3.67
CA SER A 307 15.94 6.84 -2.48
C SER A 307 14.92 7.49 -1.57
N MET A 308 15.16 7.45 -0.27
CA MET A 308 14.35 8.09 0.76
C MET A 308 15.22 8.96 1.67
N PRO A 309 15.86 10.02 1.12
CA PRO A 309 16.84 10.82 1.86
C PRO A 309 16.25 11.50 3.10
N ASN A 310 14.95 11.82 3.09
CA ASN A 310 14.23 12.37 4.24
C ASN A 310 14.17 11.41 5.43
N PHE A 311 14.44 10.12 5.21
CA PHE A 311 14.52 9.08 6.25
C PHE A 311 15.95 8.67 6.56
N HIS A 312 16.96 9.37 6.03
CA HIS A 312 18.38 9.03 6.21
C HIS A 312 18.70 7.58 5.81
N ASP A 313 18.07 7.14 4.73
CA ASP A 313 18.08 5.75 4.30
C ASP A 313 19.49 5.20 4.06
N GLN A 314 20.41 6.00 3.52
CA GLN A 314 21.80 5.58 3.32
C GLN A 314 22.55 5.30 4.64
N GLU A 315 22.43 6.18 5.64
CA GLU A 315 23.06 5.99 6.94
C GLU A 315 22.49 4.75 7.65
N TYR A 316 21.16 4.57 7.59
CA TYR A 316 20.52 3.38 8.12
C TYR A 316 20.95 2.10 7.40
N LEU A 317 21.08 2.12 6.07
CA LEU A 317 21.52 0.94 5.31
C LEU A 317 22.91 0.46 5.77
N GLU A 318 23.84 1.38 5.97
CA GLU A 318 25.20 1.05 6.45
C GLU A 318 25.16 0.45 7.86
N ILE A 319 24.39 1.07 8.77
CA ILE A 319 24.22 0.58 10.14
C ILE A 319 23.56 -0.81 10.17
N TYR A 320 22.46 -1.00 9.43
CA TYR A 320 21.78 -2.29 9.36
C TYR A 320 22.65 -3.36 8.73
N ASP A 321 23.40 -3.05 7.68
CA ASP A 321 24.34 -3.99 7.06
C ASP A 321 25.42 -4.45 8.05
N GLU A 322 25.99 -3.52 8.84
CA GLU A 322 26.98 -3.87 9.86
C GLU A 322 26.41 -4.77 10.95
N ILE A 323 25.24 -4.42 11.52
CA ILE A 323 24.61 -5.19 12.59
C ILE A 323 24.21 -6.58 12.07
N TYR A 324 23.59 -6.65 10.88
CA TYR A 324 23.11 -7.89 10.28
C TYR A 324 24.26 -8.82 9.86
N HIS A 325 25.39 -8.28 9.39
CA HIS A 325 26.58 -9.10 9.10
C HIS A 325 27.16 -9.77 10.35
N LYS A 326 27.09 -9.11 11.51
CA LYS A 326 27.55 -9.68 12.79
C LYS A 326 26.57 -10.72 13.34
N ASN A 327 25.27 -10.59 13.05
CA ASN A 327 24.25 -11.55 13.44
C ASN A 327 23.12 -11.64 12.40
N ARG A 328 23.21 -12.62 11.50
CA ARG A 328 22.21 -12.82 10.44
C ARG A 328 20.84 -13.32 10.94
N ASN A 329 20.77 -13.80 12.18
CA ASN A 329 19.54 -14.29 12.80
C ASN A 329 18.92 -13.25 13.75
N ILE A 330 19.32 -11.97 13.65
CA ILE A 330 18.74 -10.91 14.46
C ILE A 330 17.26 -10.75 14.12
N ASP A 331 16.41 -10.63 15.16
CA ASP A 331 15.00 -10.34 14.96
C ASP A 331 14.82 -8.93 14.34
N PRO A 332 13.89 -8.74 13.39
CA PRO A 332 13.68 -7.43 12.78
C PRO A 332 13.37 -6.29 13.78
N ALA A 333 12.70 -6.57 14.91
CA ALA A 333 12.45 -5.56 15.95
C ALA A 333 13.74 -5.14 16.64
N ASP A 334 14.60 -6.10 16.99
CA ASP A 334 15.92 -5.81 17.56
C ASP A 334 16.81 -5.04 16.58
N LEU A 335 16.77 -5.39 15.29
CA LEU A 335 17.51 -4.68 14.26
C LEU A 335 17.00 -3.24 14.13
N LEU A 336 15.68 -3.03 14.09
CA LEU A 336 15.07 -1.70 14.06
C LEU A 336 15.52 -0.84 15.25
N VAL A 337 15.42 -1.38 16.47
CA VAL A 337 15.80 -0.68 17.70
C VAL A 337 17.29 -0.31 17.67
N LYS A 338 18.18 -1.29 17.45
CA LYS A 338 19.63 -1.06 17.48
C LYS A 338 20.09 -0.09 16.40
N GLY A 339 19.54 -0.19 15.19
CA GLY A 339 19.90 0.74 14.12
C GLY A 339 19.42 2.16 14.41
N THR A 340 18.22 2.30 15.00
CA THR A 340 17.68 3.60 15.40
C THR A 340 18.51 4.24 16.51
N GLU A 341 18.91 3.46 17.53
CA GLU A 341 19.82 3.95 18.60
C GLU A 341 21.16 4.38 18.03
N THR A 342 21.77 3.54 17.19
CA THR A 342 23.10 3.81 16.63
C THR A 342 23.11 5.11 15.83
N LEU A 343 22.09 5.33 14.99
CA LEU A 343 21.98 6.58 14.23
C LEU A 343 21.78 7.78 15.15
N TYR A 344 20.88 7.67 16.13
CA TYR A 344 20.59 8.75 17.07
C TYR A 344 21.83 9.16 17.88
N GLU A 345 22.57 8.20 18.41
CA GLU A 345 23.83 8.45 19.13
C GLU A 345 24.90 9.09 18.26
N SER A 346 25.03 8.64 17.00
CA SER A 346 26.03 9.21 16.07
C SER A 346 25.77 10.71 15.83
N ARG A 347 24.50 11.11 15.77
CA ARG A 347 24.07 12.48 15.50
C ARG A 347 24.16 13.40 16.71
N LEU A 348 23.88 12.90 17.90
CA LEU A 348 24.14 13.64 19.14
C LEU A 348 25.64 13.97 19.30
N LYS A 349 26.51 13.01 18.94
CA LYS A 349 27.97 13.19 18.97
C LYS A 349 28.46 14.19 17.91
N SER A 350 27.82 14.26 16.73
CA SER A 350 28.19 15.22 15.67
C SER A 350 27.63 16.62 15.86
N GLY A 351 26.50 16.78 16.57
CA GLY A 351 25.87 18.09 16.86
C GLY A 351 26.44 18.84 18.06
N SER A 352 27.40 18.24 18.78
CA SER A 352 28.05 18.83 19.97
C SER A 352 29.41 19.48 19.66
N LYS A 353 29.62 19.97 18.43
CA LYS A 353 30.83 20.68 18.01
C LYS A 353 30.57 22.12 17.64
#